data_AF-A0AAN0JNZ6-F1
#
_entry.id   AF-A0AAN0JNZ6-F1
#
_cell.length_a   1.000
_cell.length_b   1.000
_cell.length_c   1.000
_cell.angle_alpha   90.00
_cell.angle_beta   90.00
_cell.angle_gamma   90.00
#
_symmetry.space_group_name_H-M   'P 1'
#
loop_
_entity.id
_entity.type
_entity.pdbx_description
1 polymer ?
#
loop_
_entity_poly.entity_id
_entity_poly.type
_entity_poly.pdbx_seq_one_letter_code
_entity_poly.pdbx_strand_id
1 'polypeptide(L)'
;MNMELLTKREHNDKIIKDIKDHWKEIEEKRQRENKQKIEEEIFEFSLYCNHPVTGELMESLLKVHNDELLPSVLDKAYELMELAPHIPIERCRLVEYNHWFEVMHQSFDLDEFQHQTIGQIVGRTGFYCLFLETHKENETFKKYNYGGVNLKVSVVDLSTGEVGPAKLVRGEEGWTVEELKQHIGEVFIIKSSCMRIVKEEENYSSNTSVLDISDVQGTLEDIRHRYKLVMKSLV
;
A
#
# COMPACT_ATOMS: atom_id res chain seq x y z
N MET A 1 53.89 -49.34 -31.55
CA MET A 1 53.21 -48.19 -32.17
C MET A 1 51.70 -48.32 -31.91
N ASN A 2 51.22 -47.88 -30.74
CA ASN A 2 49.79 -47.95 -30.34
C ASN A 2 49.49 -47.09 -29.09
N MET A 3 50.47 -46.85 -28.22
CA MET A 3 50.31 -46.04 -27.00
C MET A 3 50.02 -44.55 -27.28
N GLU A 4 50.65 -43.96 -28.30
CA GLU A 4 50.39 -42.55 -28.70
C GLU A 4 48.99 -42.35 -29.29
N LEU A 5 48.44 -43.36 -29.98
CA LEU A 5 47.09 -43.31 -30.54
C LEU A 5 46.02 -43.45 -29.45
N LEU A 6 46.27 -44.27 -28.43
CA LEU A 6 45.40 -44.41 -27.27
C LEU A 6 45.36 -43.13 -26.42
N THR A 7 46.52 -42.57 -26.10
CA THR A 7 46.62 -41.30 -25.35
C THR A 7 46.01 -40.12 -26.11
N LYS A 8 46.15 -40.06 -27.44
CA LYS A 8 45.51 -39.03 -28.27
C LYS A 8 43.98 -39.17 -28.31
N ARG A 9 43.43 -40.40 -28.28
CA ARG A 9 41.99 -40.63 -28.16
C ARG A 9 41.47 -40.24 -26.78
N GLU A 10 42.14 -40.65 -25.71
CA GLU A 10 41.79 -40.26 -24.33
C GLU A 10 41.80 -38.74 -24.15
N HIS A 11 42.78 -38.05 -24.73
CA HIS A 11 42.84 -36.59 -24.69
C HIS A 11 41.68 -35.94 -25.46
N ASN A 12 41.34 -36.45 -26.64
CA ASN A 12 40.22 -35.95 -27.42
C ASN A 12 38.87 -36.20 -26.73
N ASP A 13 38.69 -37.38 -26.11
CA ASP A 13 37.48 -37.72 -25.37
C ASP A 13 37.32 -36.81 -24.14
N LYS A 14 38.44 -36.49 -23.47
CA LYS A 14 38.46 -35.52 -22.38
C LYS A 14 38.06 -34.12 -22.87
N ILE A 15 38.62 -33.63 -23.98
CA ILE A 15 38.24 -32.33 -24.56
C ILE A 15 36.74 -32.30 -24.91
N ILE A 16 36.22 -33.35 -25.55
CA ILE A 16 34.80 -33.43 -25.91
C ILE A 16 33.91 -33.41 -24.66
N LYS A 17 34.33 -34.13 -23.60
CA LYS A 17 33.61 -34.13 -22.33
C LYS A 17 33.63 -32.75 -21.67
N ASP A 18 34.81 -32.13 -21.57
CA ASP A 18 34.98 -30.80 -20.97
C ASP A 18 34.15 -29.75 -21.71
N ILE A 19 34.10 -29.82 -23.06
CA ILE A 19 33.22 -28.97 -23.87
C ILE A 19 31.76 -29.22 -23.50
N LYS A 20 31.28 -30.47 -23.51
CA LYS A 20 29.88 -30.80 -23.20
C LYS A 20 29.46 -30.34 -21.79
N ASP A 21 30.33 -30.54 -20.81
CA ASP A 21 30.07 -30.14 -19.43
C ASP A 21 30.00 -28.60 -19.33
N HIS A 22 30.86 -27.87 -20.03
CA HIS A 22 30.83 -26.40 -20.07
C HIS A 22 29.58 -25.85 -20.78
N TRP A 23 29.14 -26.47 -21.88
CA TRP A 23 27.88 -26.11 -22.54
C TRP A 23 26.66 -26.33 -21.64
N LYS A 24 26.65 -27.43 -20.88
CA LYS A 24 25.58 -27.72 -19.92
C LYS A 24 25.54 -26.68 -18.79
N GLU A 25 26.70 -26.30 -18.26
CA GLU A 25 26.81 -25.27 -17.22
C GLU A 25 26.31 -23.89 -17.70
N ILE A 26 26.63 -23.50 -18.94
CA ILE A 26 26.15 -22.26 -19.56
C ILE A 26 24.62 -22.27 -19.69
N GLU A 27 24.04 -23.38 -20.15
CA GLU A 27 22.58 -23.49 -20.30
C GLU A 27 21.88 -23.46 -18.93
N GLU A 28 22.38 -24.19 -17.93
CA GLU A 28 21.85 -24.15 -16.57
C GLU A 28 21.96 -22.76 -15.92
N LYS A 29 23.04 -22.02 -16.19
CA LYS A 29 23.19 -20.63 -15.75
C LYS A 29 22.17 -19.72 -16.44
N ARG A 30 21.99 -19.85 -17.75
CA ARG A 30 21.00 -19.08 -18.52
C ARG A 30 19.58 -19.36 -18.05
N GLN A 31 19.23 -20.62 -17.77
CA GLN A 31 17.92 -20.99 -17.24
C GLN A 31 17.67 -20.39 -15.85
N ARG A 32 18.69 -20.40 -14.98
CA ARG A 32 18.60 -19.73 -13.65
C ARG A 32 18.42 -18.22 -13.77
N GLU A 33 19.21 -17.57 -14.61
CA GLU A 33 19.10 -16.13 -14.85
C GLU A 33 17.74 -15.75 -15.46
N ASN A 34 17.22 -16.57 -16.39
CA ASN A 34 15.92 -16.32 -17.00
C ASN A 34 14.77 -16.52 -15.99
N LYS A 35 14.86 -17.55 -15.16
CA LYS A 35 13.90 -17.77 -14.07
C LYS A 35 13.92 -16.62 -13.05
N GLN A 36 15.11 -16.15 -12.67
CA GLN A 36 15.24 -14.98 -11.79
C GLN A 36 14.62 -13.72 -12.41
N LYS A 37 14.81 -13.48 -13.71
CA LYS A 37 14.17 -12.35 -14.40
C LYS A 37 12.65 -12.43 -14.37
N ILE A 38 12.08 -13.61 -14.63
CA ILE A 38 10.63 -13.81 -14.57
C ILE A 38 10.12 -13.62 -13.13
N GLU A 39 10.87 -14.09 -12.13
CA GLU A 39 10.53 -13.86 -10.71
C GLU A 39 10.62 -12.37 -10.33
N GLU A 40 11.56 -11.60 -10.91
CA GLU A 40 11.63 -10.14 -10.76
C GLU A 40 10.46 -9.39 -11.44
N GLU A 41 9.75 -10.04 -12.36
CA GLU A 41 8.61 -9.48 -13.08
C GLU A 41 7.26 -9.79 -12.40
N ILE A 42 7.21 -10.70 -11.42
CA ILE A 42 5.99 -11.03 -10.66
C ILE A 42 5.97 -10.27 -9.34
N PHE A 43 4.87 -9.56 -9.09
CA PHE A 43 4.56 -8.98 -7.80
C PHE A 43 3.65 -9.88 -6.97
N GLU A 44 3.93 -9.93 -5.67
CA GLU A 44 3.08 -10.60 -4.68
C GLU A 44 2.56 -9.54 -3.69
N PHE A 45 1.24 -9.42 -3.59
CA PHE A 45 0.56 -8.47 -2.71
C PHE A 45 -0.28 -9.22 -1.67
N SER A 46 -0.23 -8.79 -0.41
CA SER A 46 -1.30 -9.14 0.54
C SER A 46 -2.56 -8.38 0.15
N LEU A 47 -3.56 -9.10 -0.34
CA LEU A 47 -4.86 -8.55 -0.72
C LEU A 47 -5.81 -8.69 0.46
N TYR A 48 -6.46 -7.59 0.84
CA TYR A 48 -7.47 -7.56 1.89
C TYR A 48 -8.84 -7.20 1.32
N CYS A 49 -9.91 -7.66 1.95
CA CYS A 49 -11.28 -7.29 1.60
C CYS A 49 -12.19 -7.49 2.82
N ASN A 50 -13.23 -6.67 2.98
CA ASN A 50 -14.28 -6.99 3.95
C ASN A 50 -15.30 -7.93 3.31
N HIS A 51 -15.53 -9.10 3.91
CA HIS A 51 -16.51 -10.04 3.43
C HIS A 51 -17.88 -9.35 3.32
N PRO A 52 -18.55 -9.38 2.15
CA PRO A 52 -19.70 -8.53 1.87
C PRO A 52 -20.93 -8.83 2.73
N VAL A 53 -21.03 -10.07 3.24
CA VAL A 53 -22.11 -10.52 4.14
C VAL A 53 -21.74 -10.40 5.62
N THR A 54 -20.62 -10.98 6.06
CA THR A 54 -20.24 -11.04 7.49
C THR A 54 -19.56 -9.76 7.98
N GLY A 55 -18.97 -8.98 7.08
CA GLY A 55 -18.13 -7.82 7.41
C GLY A 55 -16.76 -8.19 7.96
N GLU A 56 -16.41 -9.47 8.00
CA GLU A 56 -15.09 -9.93 8.48
C GLU A 56 -13.99 -9.57 7.50
N LEU A 57 -12.83 -9.19 8.02
CA LEU A 57 -11.66 -8.91 7.20
C LEU A 57 -11.07 -10.22 6.66
N MET A 58 -11.01 -10.34 5.34
CA MET A 58 -10.39 -11.44 4.60
C MET A 58 -9.00 -11.02 4.12
N GLU A 59 -8.09 -11.98 4.03
CA GLU A 59 -6.75 -11.82 3.49
C GLU A 59 -6.43 -12.94 2.50
N SER A 60 -5.76 -12.61 1.41
CA SER A 60 -5.27 -13.57 0.40
C SER A 60 -3.99 -13.05 -0.26
N LEU A 61 -3.22 -13.95 -0.86
CA LEU A 61 -1.99 -13.58 -1.59
C LEU A 61 -2.29 -13.43 -3.08
N LEU A 62 -2.26 -12.20 -3.59
CA LEU A 62 -2.46 -11.90 -4.99
C LEU A 62 -1.11 -11.90 -5.72
N LYS A 63 -0.96 -12.74 -6.75
CA LYS A 63 0.23 -12.78 -7.61
C LYS A 63 -0.11 -12.29 -9.01
N VAL A 64 0.61 -11.26 -9.46
CA VAL A 64 0.39 -10.65 -10.77
C VAL A 64 1.70 -10.28 -11.42
N HIS A 65 1.77 -10.38 -12.74
CA HIS A 65 2.92 -9.92 -13.50
C HIS A 65 2.90 -8.38 -13.62
N ASN A 66 4.07 -7.76 -13.68
CA ASN A 66 4.24 -6.31 -13.62
C ASN A 66 3.58 -5.56 -14.79
N ASP A 67 3.42 -6.22 -15.94
CA ASP A 67 2.84 -5.69 -17.17
C ASP A 67 1.32 -5.83 -17.23
N GLU A 68 0.71 -6.49 -16.24
CA GLU A 68 -0.74 -6.65 -16.22
C GLU A 68 -1.43 -5.32 -15.97
N LEU A 69 -2.41 -5.00 -16.82
CA LEU A 69 -3.22 -3.79 -16.68
C LEU A 69 -4.10 -3.87 -15.43
N LEU A 70 -4.36 -2.72 -14.82
CA LEU A 70 -5.19 -2.61 -13.62
C LEU A 70 -6.54 -3.36 -13.70
N PRO A 71 -7.32 -3.31 -14.80
CA PRO A 71 -8.57 -4.06 -14.88
C PRO A 71 -8.37 -5.59 -14.76
N SER A 72 -7.33 -6.14 -15.39
CA SER A 72 -7.01 -7.58 -15.29
C SER A 72 -6.61 -7.96 -13.86
N VAL A 73 -5.87 -7.08 -13.17
CA VAL A 73 -5.51 -7.29 -11.77
C VAL A 73 -6.73 -7.21 -10.85
N LEU A 74 -7.67 -6.32 -11.14
CA LEU A 74 -8.95 -6.23 -10.44
C LEU A 74 -9.79 -7.50 -10.63
N ASP A 75 -9.89 -8.02 -11.85
CA ASP A 75 -10.60 -9.28 -12.13
C ASP A 75 -10.04 -10.44 -11.30
N LYS A 76 -8.70 -10.60 -11.29
CA LYS A 76 -8.01 -11.61 -10.48
C LYS A 76 -8.25 -11.42 -8.98
N ALA A 77 -8.17 -10.20 -8.48
CA ALA A 77 -8.42 -9.89 -7.08
C ALA A 77 -9.87 -10.23 -6.68
N TYR A 78 -10.82 -9.93 -7.55
CA TYR A 78 -12.24 -10.20 -7.35
C TYR A 78 -12.54 -11.71 -7.33
N GLU A 79 -11.98 -12.47 -8.27
CA GLU A 79 -12.08 -13.92 -8.30
C GLU A 79 -11.45 -14.56 -7.07
N LEU A 80 -10.24 -14.11 -6.68
CA LEU A 80 -9.51 -14.63 -5.53
C LEU A 80 -10.26 -14.42 -4.20
N MET A 81 -10.99 -13.31 -4.09
CA MET A 81 -11.78 -12.98 -2.89
C MET A 81 -13.18 -13.60 -2.87
N GLU A 82 -13.56 -14.35 -3.92
CA GLU A 82 -14.83 -15.06 -4.03
C GLU A 82 -16.07 -14.17 -3.71
N LEU A 83 -16.05 -12.91 -4.17
CA LEU A 83 -17.11 -11.94 -3.85
C LEU A 83 -18.44 -12.21 -4.56
N ALA A 84 -18.42 -13.01 -5.64
CA ALA A 84 -19.63 -13.41 -6.35
C ALA A 84 -20.41 -14.48 -5.54
N PRO A 85 -21.76 -14.45 -5.55
CA PRO A 85 -22.63 -13.50 -6.25
C PRO A 85 -23.00 -12.28 -5.38
N HIS A 86 -22.35 -12.06 -4.23
CA HIS A 86 -22.79 -11.10 -3.22
C HIS A 86 -22.61 -9.63 -3.64
N ILE A 87 -21.50 -9.31 -4.30
CA ILE A 87 -21.22 -7.96 -4.83
C ILE A 87 -20.69 -8.10 -6.25
N PRO A 88 -21.22 -7.35 -7.24
CA PRO A 88 -20.72 -7.37 -8.60
C PRO A 88 -19.42 -6.56 -8.72
N ILE A 89 -18.54 -6.95 -9.66
CA ILE A 89 -17.19 -6.37 -9.78
C ILE A 89 -17.20 -4.86 -10.09
N GLU A 90 -18.24 -4.35 -10.72
CA GLU A 90 -18.41 -2.91 -11.01
C GLU A 90 -18.54 -2.07 -9.73
N ARG A 91 -18.79 -2.72 -8.59
CA ARG A 91 -18.85 -2.11 -7.26
C ARG A 91 -17.59 -2.37 -6.44
N CYS A 92 -16.52 -2.79 -7.10
CA CYS A 92 -15.22 -3.07 -6.52
C CYS A 92 -14.15 -2.16 -7.13
N ARG A 93 -13.13 -1.82 -6.35
CA ARG A 93 -11.89 -1.22 -6.86
C ARG A 93 -10.69 -1.64 -6.01
N LEU A 94 -9.51 -1.49 -6.57
CA LEU A 94 -8.27 -1.68 -5.83
C LEU A 94 -7.82 -0.36 -5.20
N VAL A 95 -7.32 -0.46 -3.97
CA VAL A 95 -6.82 0.66 -3.19
C VAL A 95 -5.50 0.24 -2.56
N GLU A 96 -4.50 1.12 -2.60
CA GLU A 96 -3.29 0.96 -1.82
C GLU A 96 -3.64 0.98 -0.33
N TYR A 97 -3.17 -0.03 0.41
CA TYR A 97 -3.59 -0.22 1.79
C TYR A 97 -2.40 -0.39 2.72
N ASN A 98 -2.51 0.19 3.91
CA ASN A 98 -1.55 -0.01 4.97
C ASN A 98 -2.23 -0.76 6.11
N HIS A 99 -1.97 -2.07 6.18
CA HIS A 99 -2.59 -2.95 7.16
C HIS A 99 -2.18 -2.63 8.60
N TRP A 100 -0.96 -2.13 8.85
CA TRP A 100 -0.51 -1.80 10.20
C TRP A 100 -1.29 -0.66 10.83
N PHE A 101 -1.75 0.29 10.00
CA PHE A 101 -2.54 1.44 10.44
C PHE A 101 -4.01 1.36 10.03
N GLU A 102 -4.41 0.28 9.35
CA GLU A 102 -5.75 0.05 8.81
C GLU A 102 -6.26 1.23 7.96
N VAL A 103 -5.40 1.78 7.10
CA VAL A 103 -5.70 2.98 6.32
C VAL A 103 -5.54 2.79 4.83
N MET A 104 -6.48 3.35 4.08
CA MET A 104 -6.41 3.50 2.63
C MET A 104 -5.44 4.63 2.29
N HIS A 105 -4.51 4.39 1.36
CA HIS A 105 -3.49 5.35 0.95
C HIS A 105 -3.80 6.02 -0.38
N GLN A 106 -4.14 5.25 -1.42
CA GLN A 106 -4.45 5.78 -2.76
C GLN A 106 -5.47 4.88 -3.45
N SER A 107 -6.50 5.46 -4.05
CA SER A 107 -7.45 4.72 -4.87
C SER A 107 -6.92 4.54 -6.29
N PHE A 108 -7.01 3.33 -6.82
CA PHE A 108 -6.68 3.02 -8.21
C PHE A 108 -7.98 2.96 -9.01
N ASP A 109 -8.53 4.13 -9.29
CA ASP A 109 -9.80 4.26 -10.01
C ASP A 109 -9.61 3.94 -11.51
N LEU A 110 -10.50 3.13 -12.08
CA LEU A 110 -10.35 2.64 -13.45
C LEU A 110 -10.41 3.76 -14.50
N ASP A 111 -11.16 4.84 -14.25
CA ASP A 111 -11.23 5.99 -15.15
C ASP A 111 -9.87 6.70 -15.33
N GLU A 112 -9.02 6.67 -14.30
CA GLU A 112 -7.69 7.28 -14.29
C GLU A 112 -6.56 6.29 -14.63
N PHE A 113 -6.65 5.05 -14.12
CA PHE A 113 -5.53 4.10 -14.13
C PHE A 113 -5.72 2.89 -15.06
N GLN A 114 -6.84 2.73 -15.76
CA GLN A 114 -7.11 1.53 -16.60
C GLN A 114 -6.03 1.20 -17.64
N HIS A 115 -5.32 2.21 -18.16
CA HIS A 115 -4.29 2.03 -19.18
C HIS A 115 -2.90 1.78 -18.59
N GLN A 116 -2.77 1.85 -17.26
CA GLN A 116 -1.52 1.62 -16.57
C GLN A 116 -1.40 0.16 -16.14
N THR A 117 -0.18 -0.34 -16.26
CA THR A 117 0.21 -1.64 -15.72
C THR A 117 0.36 -1.54 -14.20
N ILE A 118 0.16 -2.64 -13.49
CA ILE A 118 0.32 -2.66 -12.04
C ILE A 118 1.73 -2.23 -11.65
N GLY A 119 2.76 -2.63 -12.39
CA GLY A 119 4.13 -2.20 -12.15
C GLY A 119 4.39 -0.71 -12.35
N GLN A 120 3.62 -0.03 -13.20
CA GLN A 120 3.66 1.43 -13.29
C GLN A 120 2.99 2.10 -12.09
N ILE A 121 1.84 1.56 -11.64
CA ILE A 121 1.07 2.09 -10.51
C ILE A 121 1.85 1.91 -9.20
N VAL A 122 2.36 0.71 -8.94
CA VAL A 122 3.05 0.35 -7.71
C VAL A 122 4.55 0.76 -7.72
N GLY A 123 5.07 1.13 -8.88
CA GLY A 123 6.49 1.43 -9.06
C GLY A 123 7.42 0.30 -8.59
N ARG A 124 8.67 0.65 -8.22
CA ARG A 124 9.64 -0.26 -7.56
C ARG A 124 9.63 -0.18 -6.04
N THR A 125 8.85 0.74 -5.48
CA THR A 125 8.73 0.98 -4.05
C THR A 125 7.69 0.02 -3.50
N GLY A 126 8.14 -1.18 -3.15
CA GLY A 126 7.31 -2.31 -2.74
C GLY A 126 6.12 -1.93 -1.86
N PHE A 127 4.95 -1.85 -2.47
CA PHE A 127 3.68 -1.82 -1.76
C PHE A 127 3.36 -3.25 -1.34
N TYR A 128 3.21 -3.47 -0.04
CA TYR A 128 3.01 -4.82 0.49
C TYR A 128 1.54 -5.22 0.55
N CYS A 129 0.60 -4.27 0.45
CA CYS A 129 -0.81 -4.58 0.63
C CYS A 129 -1.73 -3.79 -0.30
N LEU A 130 -2.73 -4.49 -0.83
CA LEU A 130 -3.85 -3.94 -1.58
C LEU A 130 -5.14 -4.22 -0.81
N PHE A 131 -6.15 -3.38 -0.99
CA PHE A 131 -7.49 -3.61 -0.50
C PHE A 131 -8.48 -3.62 -1.67
N LEU A 132 -9.27 -4.66 -1.76
CA LEU A 132 -10.42 -4.75 -2.65
C LEU A 132 -11.60 -4.07 -1.97
N GLU A 133 -11.74 -2.77 -2.20
CA GLU A 133 -12.78 -1.97 -1.59
C GLU A 133 -14.11 -2.21 -2.31
N THR A 134 -15.17 -2.38 -1.53
CA THR A 134 -16.53 -2.58 -2.04
C THR A 134 -17.44 -1.48 -1.51
N HIS A 135 -18.42 -1.03 -2.29
CA HIS A 135 -19.45 -0.11 -1.82
C HIS A 135 -20.85 -0.71 -1.97
N LYS A 136 -21.85 -0.21 -1.22
CA LYS A 136 -23.25 -0.63 -1.35
C LYS A 136 -23.91 -0.07 -2.62
N GLU A 137 -25.06 -0.62 -2.99
CA GLU A 137 -25.83 -0.09 -4.11
C GLU A 137 -26.19 1.38 -3.85
N ASN A 138 -25.92 2.26 -4.83
CA ASN A 138 -26.07 3.71 -4.77
C ASN A 138 -25.06 4.48 -3.89
N GLU A 139 -24.09 3.82 -3.29
CA GLU A 139 -22.94 4.52 -2.70
C GLU A 139 -21.92 4.88 -3.79
N THR A 140 -21.14 5.92 -3.55
CA THR A 140 -19.99 6.28 -4.37
C THR A 140 -18.72 6.07 -3.57
N PHE A 141 -17.67 5.59 -4.22
CA PHE A 141 -16.37 5.50 -3.59
C PHE A 141 -15.85 6.87 -3.13
N LYS A 142 -15.24 6.91 -1.94
CA LYS A 142 -14.50 8.08 -1.47
C LYS A 142 -13.16 8.15 -2.22
N LYS A 143 -12.82 9.24 -2.91
CA LYS A 143 -11.50 9.37 -3.55
C LYS A 143 -10.39 9.39 -2.50
N TYR A 144 -9.32 8.64 -2.72
CA TYR A 144 -8.10 8.70 -1.90
C TYR A 144 -6.95 9.16 -2.79
N ASN A 145 -6.53 10.42 -2.66
CA ASN A 145 -5.42 10.91 -3.46
C ASN A 145 -4.09 10.47 -2.86
N TYR A 146 -3.10 10.23 -3.71
CA TYR A 146 -1.73 10.00 -3.27
C TYR A 146 -1.24 11.16 -2.39
N GLY A 147 -0.37 10.86 -1.43
CA GLY A 147 0.22 11.87 -0.53
C GLY A 147 -0.65 12.28 0.66
N GLY A 148 -1.92 11.84 0.73
CA GLY A 148 -2.77 12.10 1.90
C GLY A 148 -2.20 11.52 3.20
N VAL A 149 -2.51 12.20 4.31
CA VAL A 149 -2.02 11.86 5.65
C VAL A 149 -3.16 11.31 6.50
N ASN A 150 -2.97 10.10 7.03
CA ASN A 150 -3.90 9.52 7.99
C ASN A 150 -3.49 9.90 9.42
N LEU A 151 -4.41 10.50 10.17
CA LEU A 151 -4.20 11.10 11.47
C LEU A 151 -5.07 10.40 12.51
N LYS A 152 -4.49 10.05 13.65
CA LYS A 152 -5.26 9.54 14.80
C LYS A 152 -5.62 10.71 15.71
N VAL A 153 -6.87 11.10 15.75
CA VAL A 153 -7.32 12.34 16.40
C VAL A 153 -8.15 12.01 17.64
N SER A 154 -7.80 12.60 18.78
CA SER A 154 -8.58 12.56 20.03
C SER A 154 -9.01 13.97 20.42
N VAL A 155 -10.25 14.11 20.91
CA VAL A 155 -10.73 15.36 21.51
C VAL A 155 -10.35 15.38 22.98
N VAL A 156 -9.80 16.49 23.47
CA VAL A 156 -9.58 16.72 24.89
C VAL A 156 -10.51 17.82 25.38
N ASP A 157 -11.34 17.47 26.34
CA ASP A 157 -12.15 18.44 27.08
C ASP A 157 -11.27 19.06 28.16
N LEU A 158 -11.00 20.36 28.06
CA LEU A 158 -10.16 21.05 29.04
C LEU A 158 -10.89 21.43 30.33
N SER A 159 -12.21 21.47 30.31
CA SER A 159 -12.98 21.75 31.53
C SER A 159 -12.91 20.58 32.50
N THR A 160 -12.84 19.35 31.97
CA THR A 160 -12.77 18.11 32.75
C THR A 160 -11.39 17.46 32.74
N GLY A 161 -10.55 17.75 31.74
CA GLY A 161 -9.30 17.06 31.47
C GLY A 161 -9.47 15.70 30.80
N GLU A 162 -10.69 15.33 30.38
CA GLU A 162 -10.98 14.04 29.78
C GLU A 162 -10.53 13.96 28.32
N VAL A 163 -9.99 12.79 27.94
CA VAL A 163 -9.59 12.48 26.57
C VAL A 163 -10.63 11.56 25.94
N GLY A 164 -11.32 12.05 24.92
CA GLY A 164 -12.27 11.30 24.13
C GLY A 164 -11.61 10.21 23.28
N PRO A 165 -12.41 9.24 22.79
CA PRO A 165 -11.90 8.16 21.96
C PRO A 165 -11.26 8.70 20.68
N ALA A 166 -10.13 8.09 20.31
CA ALA A 166 -9.43 8.44 19.09
C ALA A 166 -10.20 7.95 17.85
N LYS A 167 -10.29 8.80 16.81
CA LYS A 167 -10.79 8.42 15.49
C LYS A 167 -9.70 8.63 14.44
N LEU A 168 -9.71 7.82 13.40
CA LEU A 168 -8.88 8.05 12.21
C LEU A 168 -9.52 9.14 11.36
N VAL A 169 -8.74 10.16 11.01
CA VAL A 169 -9.12 11.26 10.12
C VAL A 169 -8.07 11.34 9.02
N ARG A 170 -8.51 11.37 7.76
CA ARG A 170 -7.60 11.57 6.64
C ARG A 170 -7.60 13.03 6.22
N GLY A 171 -6.42 13.62 6.14
CA GLY A 171 -6.19 14.89 5.45
C GLY A 171 -5.60 14.65 4.07
N GLU A 172 -5.92 15.49 3.10
CA GLU A 172 -5.34 15.41 1.76
C GLU A 172 -4.06 16.24 1.66
N GLU A 173 -3.18 15.87 0.73
CA GLU A 173 -1.97 16.66 0.45
C GLU A 173 -2.36 18.07 -0.02
N GLY A 174 -1.59 19.08 0.39
CA GLY A 174 -1.86 20.48 0.09
C GLY A 174 -2.92 21.17 0.96
N TRP A 175 -3.67 20.44 1.80
CA TRP A 175 -4.60 21.08 2.75
C TRP A 175 -3.86 21.99 3.74
N THR A 176 -4.50 23.11 4.03
CA THR A 176 -4.17 24.04 5.11
C THR A 176 -4.63 23.51 6.46
N VAL A 177 -4.09 24.08 7.53
CA VAL A 177 -4.53 23.78 8.91
C VAL A 177 -6.02 24.09 9.10
N GLU A 178 -6.56 25.12 8.46
CA GLU A 178 -7.99 25.48 8.60
C GLU A 178 -8.90 24.47 7.89
N GLU A 179 -8.53 24.00 6.70
CA GLU A 179 -9.27 22.92 6.01
C GLU A 179 -9.25 21.64 6.84
N LEU A 180 -8.12 21.31 7.46
CA LEU A 180 -8.04 20.19 8.39
C LEU A 180 -8.95 20.40 9.62
N LYS A 181 -8.96 21.59 10.24
CA LYS A 181 -9.85 21.90 11.38
C LYS A 181 -11.32 21.77 10.98
N GLN A 182 -11.70 22.25 9.79
CA GLN A 182 -13.06 22.11 9.28
C GLN A 182 -13.45 20.64 9.14
N HIS A 183 -12.60 19.84 8.48
CA HIS A 183 -12.88 18.42 8.28
C HIS A 183 -12.97 17.65 9.61
N ILE A 184 -12.05 17.91 10.54
CA ILE A 184 -12.09 17.34 11.88
C ILE A 184 -13.38 17.78 12.62
N GLY A 185 -13.80 19.03 12.45
CA GLY A 185 -15.04 19.55 13.01
C GLY A 185 -16.29 18.82 12.55
N GLU A 186 -16.33 18.42 11.29
CA GLU A 186 -17.42 17.59 10.75
C GLU A 186 -17.41 16.19 11.39
N VAL A 187 -16.24 15.57 11.56
CA VAL A 187 -16.08 14.20 12.12
C VAL A 187 -16.44 14.13 13.61
N PHE A 188 -16.17 15.20 14.35
CA PHE A 188 -16.40 15.25 15.81
C PHE A 188 -17.59 16.12 16.21
N ILE A 189 -18.24 16.79 15.26
CA ILE A 189 -19.38 17.69 15.48
C ILE A 189 -18.97 18.85 16.40
N ILE A 190 -17.85 19.50 16.07
CA ILE A 190 -17.27 20.64 16.82
C ILE A 190 -17.00 21.77 15.82
N LYS A 191 -17.18 23.02 16.25
CA LYS A 191 -16.87 24.18 15.40
C LYS A 191 -15.36 24.34 15.23
N SER A 192 -14.88 24.46 13.98
CA SER A 192 -13.46 24.65 13.65
C SER A 192 -12.84 25.85 14.36
N SER A 193 -13.59 26.96 14.49
CA SER A 193 -13.17 28.19 15.16
C SER A 193 -12.82 28.02 16.64
N CYS A 194 -13.33 26.96 17.28
CA CYS A 194 -13.09 26.68 18.70
C CYS A 194 -11.95 25.67 18.90
N MET A 195 -11.28 25.23 17.83
CA MET A 195 -10.26 24.19 17.86
C MET A 195 -8.86 24.75 17.97
N ARG A 196 -8.06 24.15 18.86
CA ARG A 196 -6.61 24.10 18.69
C ARG A 196 -6.18 22.70 18.35
N ILE A 197 -5.30 22.59 17.36
CA ILE A 197 -4.70 21.34 16.95
C ILE A 197 -3.30 21.31 17.54
N VAL A 198 -3.04 20.29 18.36
CA VAL A 198 -1.69 20.02 18.86
C VAL A 198 -1.24 18.64 18.43
N LYS A 199 0.06 18.53 18.16
CA LYS A 199 0.74 17.39 17.57
C LYS A 199 1.65 16.76 18.61
N GLU A 200 1.49 15.47 18.85
CA GLU A 200 2.34 14.71 19.78
C GLU A 200 3.62 14.25 19.09
N GLU A 201 4.78 14.81 19.41
CA GLU A 201 6.08 14.36 18.90
C GLU A 201 6.74 13.35 19.84
N GLU A 202 6.95 12.13 19.33
CA GLU A 202 7.81 11.13 19.97
C GLU A 202 9.27 11.44 19.65
N ASN A 203 10.03 11.89 20.66
CA ASN A 203 11.48 12.02 20.53
C ASN A 203 12.19 10.68 20.79
N TYR A 204 13.38 10.50 20.19
CA TYR A 204 14.25 9.33 20.38
C TYR A 204 14.54 8.96 21.85
N SER A 205 14.34 9.90 22.78
CA SER A 205 14.55 9.74 24.22
C SER A 205 13.30 9.32 25.01
N SER A 206 12.22 8.87 24.36
CA SER A 206 10.94 8.51 24.98
C SER A 206 10.24 9.65 25.76
N ASN A 207 10.68 10.90 25.53
CA ASN A 207 9.95 12.08 25.99
C ASN A 207 8.94 12.49 24.93
N THR A 208 7.67 12.39 25.28
CA THR A 208 6.55 12.94 24.50
C THR A 208 6.52 14.46 24.64
N SER A 209 6.71 15.19 23.55
CA SER A 209 6.46 16.63 23.50
C SER A 209 5.17 16.94 22.73
N VAL A 210 4.51 18.04 23.07
CA VAL A 210 3.29 18.49 22.38
C VAL A 210 3.58 19.82 21.72
N LEU A 211 3.35 19.90 20.41
CA LEU A 211 3.53 21.10 19.59
C LEU A 211 2.18 21.67 19.17
N ASP A 212 1.90 22.94 19.48
CA ASP A 212 0.72 23.63 18.96
C ASP A 212 0.97 24.03 17.49
N ILE A 213 0.12 23.53 16.59
CA ILE A 213 0.22 23.78 15.15
C ILE A 213 -0.96 24.61 14.63
N SER A 214 -1.77 25.17 15.52
CA SER A 214 -3.02 25.86 15.18
C SER A 214 -2.84 27.10 14.32
N ASP A 215 -1.66 27.74 14.43
CA ASP A 215 -1.30 29.01 13.80
C ASP A 215 -0.15 28.86 12.78
N VAL A 216 0.23 27.63 12.43
CA VAL A 216 1.28 27.39 11.44
C VAL A 216 0.74 27.76 10.07
N GLN A 217 1.32 28.79 9.47
CA GLN A 217 1.07 29.19 8.08
C GLN A 217 1.81 28.21 7.15
N GLY A 218 1.37 26.95 7.12
CA GLY A 218 1.99 25.84 6.39
C GLY A 218 0.96 24.83 5.89
N THR A 219 1.41 23.86 5.10
CA THR A 219 0.58 22.79 4.54
C THR A 219 0.75 21.50 5.34
N LEU A 220 -0.15 20.53 5.15
CA LEU A 220 -0.05 19.22 5.80
C LEU A 220 1.23 18.43 5.49
N GLU A 221 1.98 18.82 4.45
CA GLU A 221 3.28 18.24 4.12
C GLU A 221 4.31 18.39 5.25
N ASP A 222 4.23 19.48 6.03
CA ASP A 222 5.10 19.74 7.18
C ASP A 222 4.75 18.87 8.41
N ILE A 223 3.65 18.10 8.36
CA ILE A 223 3.08 17.31 9.47
C ILE A 223 3.26 15.78 9.21
N ARG A 224 4.17 15.37 8.32
CA ARG A 224 4.22 14.00 7.72
C ARG A 224 4.59 12.77 8.59
N HIS A 225 4.71 12.83 9.91
CA HIS A 225 5.36 11.74 10.68
C HIS A 225 4.64 11.29 11.97
N ARG A 226 3.69 10.35 11.89
CA ARG A 226 3.14 9.61 13.05
C ARG A 226 2.61 10.50 14.18
N TYR A 227 1.42 11.07 14.02
CA TYR A 227 0.91 11.99 15.04
C TYR A 227 -0.45 11.59 15.57
N LYS A 228 -0.55 11.59 16.90
CA LYS A 228 -1.81 11.82 17.60
C LYS A 228 -2.06 13.32 17.57
N LEU A 229 -3.22 13.72 17.04
CA LEU A 229 -3.69 15.10 17.16
C LEU A 229 -4.60 15.20 18.38
N VAL A 230 -4.25 16.08 19.29
CA VAL A 230 -5.09 16.42 20.43
C VAL A 230 -5.83 17.71 20.10
N MET A 231 -7.16 17.65 20.13
CA MET A 231 -7.99 18.83 19.96
C MET A 231 -8.28 19.51 21.28
N LYS A 232 -8.21 20.84 21.28
CA LYS A 232 -8.67 21.69 22.36
C LYS A 232 -10.01 22.30 21.99
N SER A 233 -11.05 22.07 22.79
CA SER A 233 -12.28 22.87 22.74
C SER A 233 -12.16 24.03 23.73
N LEU A 234 -12.21 25.27 23.24
CA LEU A 234 -12.43 26.45 24.08
C LEU A 234 -13.95 26.71 24.10
N VAL A 235 -14.60 26.42 25.22
CA VAL A 235 -15.97 26.88 25.52
C VAL A 235 -15.95 28.38 25.77
#